data_AF-A0A9D6LY60-F1
#
_entry.id   AF-A0A9D6LY60-F1
#
_cell.length_a   1.000
_cell.length_b   1.000
_cell.length_c   1.000
_cell.angle_alpha   90.00
_cell.angle_beta   90.00
_cell.angle_gamma   90.00
#
_symmetry.space_group_name_H-M   'P 1'
#
loop_
_entity.id
_entity.type
_entity.pdbx_description
1 polymer ?
#
loop_
_entity_poly.entity_id
_entity_poly.type
_entity_poly.pdbx_seq_one_letter_code
_entity_poly.pdbx_strand_id
1 'polypeptide(L)'
;ERRNPWDEAECGHHYARAMAAWSAIPALSGFRYHGAEKRVEAAPRIHPANFSSFWSTANGWGNFTHVVREGRLRFSLSLAEGSPACRSVSLRRAAGAESKSSARLGSRSLDHGLSRDGVEAVFTFPEDITLRPGDELALVL
;
A
#
# COMPACT_ATOMS: atom_id res chain seq x y z
N GLU A 1 2.28 -31.00 -15.22
CA GLU A 1 1.07 -30.46 -14.56
C GLU A 1 1.52 -29.55 -13.42
N ARG A 2 1.16 -28.26 -13.44
CA ARG A 2 1.65 -27.27 -12.44
C ARG A 2 0.67 -27.26 -11.27
N ARG A 3 0.97 -28.04 -10.24
CA ARG A 3 0.14 -28.16 -9.02
C ARG A 3 -0.02 -26.79 -8.34
N ASN A 4 -1.16 -26.56 -7.68
CA ASN A 4 -1.27 -25.43 -6.76
C ASN A 4 -0.30 -25.68 -5.59
N PRO A 5 0.74 -24.85 -5.39
CA PRO A 5 1.71 -25.06 -4.31
C PRO A 5 1.12 -24.82 -2.92
N TRP A 6 -0.11 -24.27 -2.85
CA TRP A 6 -0.84 -23.96 -1.63
C TRP A 6 -2.05 -24.88 -1.41
N ASP A 7 -2.08 -26.02 -2.09
CA ASP A 7 -3.13 -27.03 -1.93
C ASP A 7 -3.01 -27.78 -0.60
N GLU A 8 -4.14 -28.07 0.03
CA GLU A 8 -4.20 -28.94 1.20
C GLU A 8 -4.28 -30.40 0.72
N ALA A 9 -3.43 -31.27 1.26
CA ALA A 9 -3.33 -32.67 0.84
C ALA A 9 -4.65 -33.47 0.94
N GLU A 10 -5.62 -32.98 1.72
CA GLU A 10 -6.86 -33.66 2.07
C GLU A 10 -8.00 -33.47 1.06
N CYS A 11 -7.98 -32.43 0.22
CA CYS A 11 -9.16 -32.05 -0.60
C CYS A 11 -8.89 -31.87 -2.10
N GLY A 12 -7.71 -32.29 -2.57
CA GLY A 12 -7.37 -32.35 -3.99
C GLY A 12 -7.02 -31.00 -4.63
N HIS A 13 -6.34 -31.08 -5.77
CA HIS A 13 -5.53 -30.00 -6.39
C HIS A 13 -6.25 -28.73 -6.86
N HIS A 14 -7.56 -28.62 -6.61
CA HIS A 14 -8.38 -27.46 -6.93
C HIS A 14 -8.87 -26.72 -5.68
N TYR A 15 -8.45 -27.15 -4.48
CA TYR A 15 -8.95 -26.61 -3.23
C TYR A 15 -8.21 -25.34 -2.82
N ALA A 16 -8.89 -24.20 -2.87
CA ALA A 16 -8.34 -22.89 -2.49
C ALA A 16 -8.81 -22.42 -1.10
N ARG A 17 -9.38 -23.31 -0.27
CA ARG A 17 -9.98 -22.94 1.03
C ARG A 17 -8.95 -22.32 1.98
N ALA A 18 -7.71 -22.80 1.97
CA ALA A 18 -6.61 -22.20 2.73
C ALA A 18 -6.41 -20.71 2.41
N MET A 19 -6.63 -20.30 1.15
CA MET A 19 -6.55 -18.89 0.73
C MET A 19 -7.81 -18.08 1.03
N ALA A 20 -8.88 -18.67 1.57
CA ALA A 20 -10.04 -17.90 2.00
C ALA A 20 -9.66 -16.88 3.10
N ALA A 21 -8.74 -17.25 4.00
CA ALA A 21 -8.19 -16.35 5.01
C ALA A 21 -7.46 -15.14 4.39
N TRP A 22 -6.85 -15.31 3.21
CA TRP A 22 -6.17 -14.22 2.50
C TRP A 22 -7.11 -13.09 2.12
N SER A 23 -8.36 -13.42 1.75
CA SER A 23 -9.35 -12.44 1.26
C SER A 23 -9.61 -11.31 2.26
N ALA A 24 -9.46 -11.58 3.56
CA ALA A 24 -9.63 -10.59 4.61
C ALA A 24 -8.57 -9.47 4.54
N ILE A 25 -7.34 -9.78 4.12
CA ILE A 25 -6.24 -8.80 4.06
C ILE A 25 -6.57 -7.65 3.09
N PRO A 26 -6.79 -7.85 1.78
CA PRO A 26 -7.11 -6.75 0.88
C PRO A 26 -8.49 -6.14 1.17
N ALA A 27 -9.45 -6.92 1.70
CA ALA A 27 -10.77 -6.40 2.05
C ALA A 27 -10.72 -5.40 3.22
N LEU A 28 -9.96 -5.70 4.28
CA LEU A 28 -9.86 -4.87 5.48
C LEU A 28 -8.82 -3.76 5.35
N SER A 29 -7.67 -4.05 4.72
CA SER A 29 -6.61 -3.07 4.48
C SER A 29 -6.98 -2.05 3.40
N GLY A 30 -7.85 -2.44 2.46
CA GLY A 30 -8.12 -1.66 1.27
C GLY A 30 -6.88 -1.46 0.39
N PHE A 31 -5.83 -2.28 0.55
CA PHE A 31 -4.62 -2.18 -0.25
C PHE A 31 -4.87 -2.67 -1.66
N ARG A 32 -4.50 -1.87 -2.66
CA ARG A 32 -4.51 -2.24 -4.08
C ARG A 32 -3.27 -1.74 -4.76
N TYR A 33 -2.85 -2.48 -5.79
CA TYR A 33 -1.78 -2.05 -6.68
C TYR A 33 -2.21 -2.24 -8.13
N HIS A 34 -2.17 -1.16 -8.90
CA HIS A 34 -2.46 -1.18 -10.33
C HIS A 34 -1.14 -1.15 -11.12
N GLY A 35 -0.71 -2.31 -11.64
CA GLY A 35 0.61 -2.46 -12.26
C GLY A 35 0.84 -1.61 -13.51
N ALA A 36 -0.19 -1.41 -14.35
CA ALA A 36 -0.08 -0.60 -15.56
C ALA A 36 0.05 0.90 -15.27
N GLU A 37 -0.62 1.38 -14.21
CA GLU A 37 -0.57 2.78 -13.78
C GLU A 37 0.52 3.03 -12.73
N LYS A 38 1.12 1.96 -12.19
CA LYS A 38 2.07 1.99 -11.08
C LYS A 38 1.45 2.70 -9.86
N ARG A 39 0.16 2.48 -9.63
CA ARG A 39 -0.61 3.15 -8.57
C ARG A 39 -0.72 2.25 -7.36
N VAL A 40 -0.38 2.77 -6.18
CA VAL A 40 -0.66 2.16 -4.88
C VAL A 40 -1.91 2.83 -4.31
N GLU A 41 -2.79 2.05 -3.72
CA GLU A 41 -3.95 2.55 -2.95
C GLU A 41 -3.92 1.93 -1.56
N ALA A 42 -4.14 2.75 -0.53
CA ALA A 42 -4.32 2.31 0.84
C ALA A 42 -5.51 3.03 1.48
N ALA A 43 -6.59 2.28 1.69
CA ALA A 43 -7.82 2.77 2.29
C ALA A 43 -8.33 1.82 3.39
N PRO A 44 -7.70 1.81 4.58
CA PRO A 44 -8.12 0.94 5.67
C PRO A 44 -9.61 1.08 5.99
N ARG A 45 -10.28 -0.08 6.09
CA ARG A 45 -11.72 -0.18 6.39
C ARG A 45 -11.98 -0.32 7.89
N ILE A 46 -11.00 -0.85 8.62
CA ILE A 46 -11.00 -0.95 10.08
C ILE A 46 -9.85 -0.11 10.65
N HIS A 47 -10.06 0.46 11.83
CA HIS A 47 -9.09 1.31 12.53
C HIS A 47 -8.38 2.35 11.61
N PRO A 48 -9.11 3.14 10.80
CA PRO A 48 -8.51 4.00 9.77
C PRO A 48 -7.63 5.15 10.28
N ALA A 49 -7.51 5.32 11.61
CA ALA A 49 -6.58 6.27 12.22
C ALA A 49 -5.28 5.60 12.71
N ASN A 50 -5.22 4.27 12.80
CA ASN A 50 -4.02 3.55 13.22
C ASN A 50 -4.11 2.12 12.69
N PHE A 51 -3.54 1.89 11.52
CA PHE A 51 -3.63 0.63 10.81
C PHE A 51 -2.26 0.21 10.31
N SER A 52 -1.98 -1.09 10.35
CA SER A 52 -0.82 -1.71 9.74
C SER A 52 -1.22 -3.03 9.09
N SER A 53 -0.72 -3.31 7.90
CA SER A 53 -0.99 -4.57 7.22
C SER A 53 0.14 -4.97 6.30
N PHE A 54 0.22 -6.28 6.09
CA PHE A 54 0.94 -6.86 4.98
C PHE A 54 0.33 -6.40 3.64
N TRP A 55 1.17 -6.31 2.62
CA TRP A 55 0.77 -6.15 1.22
C TRP A 55 1.67 -6.96 0.28
N SER A 56 1.13 -7.37 -0.86
CA SER A 56 1.89 -8.00 -1.94
C SER A 56 1.34 -7.64 -3.31
N THR A 57 2.22 -7.61 -4.29
CA THR A 57 1.92 -7.44 -5.71
C THR A 57 2.56 -8.59 -6.50
N ALA A 58 2.45 -8.55 -7.83
CA ALA A 58 3.12 -9.54 -8.69
C ALA A 58 4.66 -9.51 -8.61
N ASN A 59 5.25 -8.39 -8.18
CA ASN A 59 6.69 -8.17 -8.23
C ASN A 59 7.30 -7.66 -6.92
N GLY A 60 6.59 -7.77 -5.79
CA GLY A 60 7.16 -7.49 -4.48
C GLY A 60 6.13 -7.56 -3.35
N TRP A 61 6.63 -7.50 -2.11
CA TRP A 61 5.80 -7.54 -0.92
C TRP A 61 6.47 -6.86 0.26
N GLY A 62 5.67 -6.51 1.27
CA GLY A 62 6.15 -5.87 2.48
C GLY A 62 5.00 -5.50 3.41
N ASN A 63 5.21 -4.44 4.18
CA ASN A 63 4.19 -3.92 5.10
C ASN A 63 3.90 -2.45 4.81
N PHE A 64 2.72 -2.00 5.21
CA PHE A 64 2.40 -0.59 5.22
C PHE A 64 1.77 -0.19 6.54
N THR A 65 1.91 1.08 6.89
CA THR A 65 1.23 1.70 8.03
C THR A 65 0.47 2.94 7.58
N HIS A 66 -0.69 3.18 8.18
CA HIS A 66 -1.53 4.35 7.98
C HIS A 66 -1.94 4.86 9.35
N VAL A 67 -1.37 6.01 9.76
CA VAL A 67 -1.52 6.54 11.12
C VAL A 67 -1.92 8.01 11.06
N VAL A 68 -3.04 8.35 11.67
CA VAL A 68 -3.54 9.71 11.84
C VAL A 68 -3.33 10.13 13.28
N ARG A 69 -2.54 11.19 13.52
CA ARG A 69 -2.33 11.79 14.84
C ARG A 69 -2.40 13.31 14.70
N GLU A 70 -3.15 13.95 15.59
CA GLU A 70 -3.27 15.42 15.63
C GLU A 70 -3.67 16.03 14.26
N GLY A 71 -4.53 15.33 13.52
CA GLY A 71 -4.96 15.75 12.17
C GLY A 71 -3.96 15.47 11.05
N ARG A 72 -2.74 14.98 11.36
CA ARG A 72 -1.72 14.62 10.37
C ARG A 72 -1.76 13.14 10.07
N LEU A 73 -1.81 12.81 8.78
CA LEU A 73 -1.68 11.44 8.28
C LEU A 73 -0.22 11.15 7.94
N ARG A 74 0.33 10.10 8.55
CA ARG A 74 1.58 9.48 8.14
C ARG A 74 1.28 8.11 7.54
N PHE A 75 1.68 7.96 6.29
CA PHE A 75 1.69 6.68 5.59
C PHE A 75 3.13 6.23 5.39
N SER A 76 3.37 4.94 5.55
CA SER A 76 4.66 4.31 5.25
C SER A 76 4.41 3.01 4.50
N LEU A 77 5.19 2.76 3.45
CA LEU A 77 5.18 1.56 2.65
C LEU A 77 6.61 1.01 2.62
N SER A 78 6.86 -0.08 3.36
CA SER A 78 8.14 -0.77 3.39
C SER A 78 8.14 -1.93 2.42
N LEU A 79 9.25 -2.10 1.70
CA LEU A 79 9.45 -3.23 0.79
C LEU A 79 10.42 -4.23 1.43
N ALA A 80 9.94 -5.45 1.65
CA ALA A 80 10.78 -6.54 2.15
C ALA A 80 11.56 -7.18 1.00
N GLU A 81 10.88 -7.52 -0.10
CA GLU A 81 11.48 -8.15 -1.28
C GLU A 81 10.78 -7.74 -2.57
N GLY A 82 11.53 -7.77 -3.68
CA GLY A 82 11.03 -7.45 -5.03
C GLY A 82 11.40 -6.05 -5.51
N SER A 83 10.69 -5.54 -6.52
CA SER A 83 10.96 -4.22 -7.12
C SER A 83 9.73 -3.57 -7.81
N PRO A 84 8.61 -3.33 -7.10
CA PRO A 84 7.47 -2.61 -7.65
C PRO A 84 7.82 -1.17 -8.01
N ALA A 85 7.37 -0.73 -9.19
CA ALA A 85 7.37 0.67 -9.57
C ALA A 85 6.14 1.37 -9.01
N CYS A 86 6.28 2.64 -8.63
CA CYS A 86 5.20 3.48 -8.14
C CYS A 86 5.27 4.86 -8.81
N ARG A 87 4.14 5.31 -9.35
CA ARG A 87 3.94 6.64 -9.93
C ARG A 87 3.04 7.49 -9.04
N SER A 88 2.08 6.86 -8.37
CA SER A 88 1.13 7.54 -7.51
C SER A 88 0.70 6.69 -6.32
N VAL A 89 0.33 7.37 -5.24
CA VAL A 89 -0.20 6.76 -4.03
C VAL A 89 -1.49 7.47 -3.65
N SER A 90 -2.59 6.71 -3.63
CA SER A 90 -3.87 7.15 -3.08
C SER A 90 -4.01 6.70 -1.64
N LEU A 91 -4.37 7.65 -0.78
CA LEU A 91 -4.58 7.44 0.64
C LEU A 91 -5.97 7.93 1.04
N ARG A 92 -6.61 7.16 1.93
CA ARG A 92 -7.77 7.67 2.66
C ARG A 92 -7.33 8.77 3.63
N ARG A 93 -7.88 9.98 3.46
CA ARG A 93 -7.61 11.17 4.28
C ARG A 93 -8.53 11.22 5.50
N ALA A 94 -8.01 11.75 6.61
CA ALA A 94 -8.83 12.18 7.75
C ALA A 94 -9.29 13.65 7.57
N ALA A 95 -10.53 13.96 7.93
CA ALA A 95 -11.05 15.31 7.85
C ALA A 95 -10.17 16.30 8.64
N GLY A 96 -9.87 17.45 8.03
CA GLY A 96 -9.05 18.50 8.67
C GLY A 96 -7.53 18.38 8.49
N ALA A 97 -7.04 17.48 7.64
CA ALA A 97 -5.60 17.35 7.37
C ALA A 97 -4.97 18.65 6.81
N GLU A 98 -3.77 18.98 7.28
CA GLU A 98 -3.05 20.23 7.04
C GLU A 98 -2.75 20.52 5.55
N SER A 99 -2.38 21.77 5.27
CA SER A 99 -2.04 22.21 3.92
C SER A 99 -0.70 21.67 3.40
N LYS A 100 0.22 21.30 4.29
CA LYS A 100 1.58 20.88 3.94
C LYS A 100 1.67 19.37 3.77
N SER A 101 2.38 18.94 2.74
CA SER A 101 2.65 17.53 2.46
C SER A 101 4.14 17.27 2.26
N SER A 102 4.55 16.03 2.48
CA SER A 102 5.91 15.59 2.17
C SER A 102 5.93 14.14 1.69
N ALA A 103 6.88 13.82 0.84
CA ALA A 103 7.14 12.47 0.37
C ALA A 103 8.64 12.18 0.48
N ARG A 104 9.00 10.99 0.97
CA ARG A 104 10.40 10.55 1.15
C ARG A 104 10.55 9.09 0.78
N LEU A 105 11.69 8.74 0.18
CA LEU A 105 12.14 7.37 0.01
C LEU A 105 13.42 7.18 0.82
N GLY A 106 13.31 6.49 1.95
CA GLY A 106 14.36 6.46 2.97
C GLY A 106 14.71 7.87 3.45
N SER A 107 15.97 8.29 3.25
CA SER A 107 16.44 9.64 3.59
C SER A 107 16.22 10.69 2.48
N ARG A 108 15.87 10.27 1.26
CA ARG A 108 15.74 11.14 0.09
C ARG A 108 14.35 11.77 0.04
N SER A 109 14.28 13.11 -0.02
CA SER A 109 13.03 13.82 -0.30
C SER A 109 12.61 13.64 -1.76
N LEU A 110 11.31 13.46 -1.99
CA LEU A 110 10.74 13.30 -3.33
C LEU A 110 9.84 14.50 -3.67
N ASP A 111 10.03 15.02 -4.88
CA ASP A 111 9.09 15.95 -5.48
C ASP A 111 7.76 15.25 -5.75
N HIS A 112 6.65 15.92 -5.48
CA HIS A 112 5.32 15.35 -5.65
C HIS A 112 4.28 16.44 -5.93
N GLY A 113 3.32 16.11 -6.79
CA GLY A 113 2.02 16.76 -6.82
C GLY A 113 1.08 16.13 -5.80
N LEU A 114 0.11 16.89 -5.33
CA LEU A 114 -0.91 16.42 -4.40
C LEU A 114 -2.30 16.90 -4.83
N SER A 115 -3.18 15.96 -5.13
CA SER A 115 -4.62 16.21 -5.32
C SER A 115 -5.38 15.76 -4.08
N ARG A 116 -6.42 16.50 -3.69
CA ARG A 116 -7.29 16.19 -2.55
C ARG A 116 -8.74 16.23 -3.03
N ASP A 117 -9.44 15.12 -2.87
CA ASP A 117 -10.87 15.02 -3.17
C ASP A 117 -11.61 14.44 -1.97
N GLY A 118 -12.27 15.31 -1.19
CA GLY A 118 -13.08 14.91 -0.04
C GLY A 118 -12.35 13.97 0.94
N VAL A 119 -12.50 12.67 0.76
CA VAL A 119 -11.95 11.61 1.61
C VAL A 119 -10.66 10.97 1.09
N GLU A 120 -10.19 11.36 -0.10
CA GLU A 120 -9.01 10.82 -0.77
C GLU A 120 -7.92 11.90 -0.93
N ALA A 121 -6.67 11.49 -0.78
CA ALA A 121 -5.50 12.28 -1.12
C ALA A 121 -4.60 11.46 -2.05
N VAL A 122 -4.22 12.05 -3.17
CA VAL A 122 -3.42 11.37 -4.21
C VAL A 122 -2.10 12.10 -4.38
N PHE A 123 -1.02 11.42 -4.00
CA PHE A 123 0.34 11.82 -4.29
C PHE A 123 0.71 11.35 -5.69
N THR A 124 1.26 12.23 -6.52
CA THR A 124 1.73 11.90 -7.88
C THR A 124 3.18 12.35 -8.01
N PHE A 125 4.07 11.41 -8.35
CA PHE A 125 5.48 11.71 -8.57
C PHE A 125 5.71 12.17 -10.02
N PRO A 126 6.69 13.06 -10.28
CA PRO A 126 7.02 13.52 -11.62
C PRO A 126 7.67 12.41 -12.47
N GLU A 127 8.30 11.43 -11.83
CA GLU A 127 8.92 10.25 -12.42
C GLU A 127 8.49 8.99 -11.67
N ASP A 128 8.60 7.83 -12.31
CA ASP A 128 8.37 6.57 -11.61
C ASP A 128 9.46 6.33 -10.59
N ILE A 129 9.07 6.03 -9.35
CA ILE A 129 10.00 5.52 -8.34
C ILE A 129 9.97 3.98 -8.41
N THR A 130 11.14 3.36 -8.37
CA THR A 130 11.24 1.89 -8.21
C THR A 130 11.70 1.60 -6.79
N LEU A 131 10.86 0.91 -6.03
CA LEU A 131 11.19 0.49 -4.67
C LEU A 131 12.18 -0.68 -4.74
N ARG A 132 13.11 -0.73 -3.78
CA ARG A 132 14.10 -1.81 -3.60
C ARG A 132 14.00 -2.42 -2.20
N PRO A 133 14.41 -3.68 -2.00
CA PRO A 133 14.38 -4.29 -0.67
C PRO A 133 15.07 -3.40 0.37
N GLY A 134 14.38 -3.15 1.48
CA GLY A 134 14.82 -2.23 2.54
C GLY A 134 14.39 -0.76 2.35
N ASP A 135 13.82 -0.40 1.20
CA ASP A 135 13.25 0.93 1.00
C ASP A 135 11.98 1.13 1.83
N GLU A 136 11.81 2.36 2.30
CA GLU A 136 10.58 2.83 2.93
C GLU A 136 10.10 4.11 2.23
N LEU A 137 8.94 4.05 1.59
CA LEU A 137 8.25 5.23 1.06
C LEU A 137 7.37 5.81 2.16
N ALA A 138 7.74 7.00 2.66
CA ALA A 138 7.01 7.72 3.70
C ALA A 138 6.30 8.94 3.11
N LEU A 139 4.99 9.04 3.34
CA LEU A 139 4.14 10.16 2.92
C LEU A 139 3.52 10.81 4.16
N VAL A 140 3.48 12.14 4.18
CA VAL A 140 2.83 12.91 5.24
C VAL A 140 1.87 13.92 4.64
N LEU A 141 0.68 14.01 5.21
CA LEU A 141 -0.42 14.92 4.87
C LEU A 141 -0.99 15.57 6.13
#